data_AF-A0A1F4DE14-F1
#
_entry.id   AF-A0A1F4DE14-F1
#
_cell.length_a   1.000
_cell.length_b   1.000
_cell.length_c   1.000
_cell.angle_alpha   90.00
_cell.angle_beta   90.00
_cell.angle_gamma   90.00
#
_symmetry.space_group_name_H-M   'P 1'
#
loop_
_entity.id
_entity.type
_entity.pdbx_description
1 polymer ?
#
loop_
_entity_poly.entity_id
_entity_poly.type
_entity_poly.pdbx_seq_one_letter_code
_entity_poly.pdbx_strand_id
1 'polypeptide(L)'
;MMRRVNPILLVLLIFFMGGLTAPSVLLASESASKSITETGLLFRRYCAVCHGLEGRGDGPNAAALGETQPRDLTDQKYMGKLSDAHLLKVISEGGRAVDRSPFMPSFGRTLPLEGLRALAAHVRSLHAGEGQAKKGEPTPEEVDARLVVELGCANCHRIADLAPRPVAPSLAHAGEKFQAPWLGAFLKDPFRIRPAGYVPLSYSRMPKFRISHEEVESLAAYLLQRLQRGDQGKTQRFVGKNGEKGHQLLLQYGCRSCHNYDESGAVAGPDLEKAKDRLRLEWTARFIEDPQSTDRGAAMPKVGVSPADARDIAVLLIKENSQRESKPTPELVQRGQALFESLGCLACHEGADAAKRPEGPPDLTHLGDKLQPAWLRGFLKEPRPLRFWLKARMPDFRLSDKEADALVRYFARYRKDPKIKSGPSDERVMAPDPANVERGRALFDLYECSKCHPSPGPSLQAEEETTALAPSFQDAARRLKPDWVLRFLRDPQSIYPGTKMPDFFYSAGEPLEEDAEAKMAALRDYLMSLSPRR
;
A
#
# COMPACT_ATOMS: atom_id res chain seq x y z
N MET A 1 -50.83 -38.13 -61.41
CA MET A 1 -50.02 -37.92 -60.20
C MET A 1 -50.59 -36.70 -59.47
N MET A 2 -51.60 -36.91 -58.62
CA MET A 2 -52.34 -35.88 -57.88
C MET A 2 -51.93 -35.92 -56.41
N ARG A 3 -51.65 -34.76 -55.80
CA ARG A 3 -51.73 -34.49 -54.34
C ARG A 3 -51.68 -32.96 -54.15
N ARG A 4 -52.85 -32.33 -54.06
CA ARG A 4 -53.52 -31.82 -52.85
C ARG A 4 -52.86 -30.56 -52.25
N VAL A 5 -53.50 -29.42 -52.52
CA VAL A 5 -53.40 -28.15 -51.79
C VAL A 5 -54.65 -28.04 -50.91
N ASN A 6 -54.50 -27.73 -49.61
CA ASN A 6 -55.43 -26.91 -48.80
C ASN A 6 -54.87 -26.66 -47.36
N PRO A 7 -55.44 -25.74 -46.55
CA PRO A 7 -55.16 -24.29 -46.46
C PRO A 7 -54.89 -23.89 -44.98
N ILE A 8 -55.22 -22.65 -44.55
CA ILE A 8 -55.15 -22.04 -43.19
C ILE A 8 -53.84 -21.27 -43.01
N LEU A 9 -53.75 -19.98 -42.66
CA LEU A 9 -54.69 -18.88 -42.39
C LEU A 9 -53.74 -17.68 -42.22
N LEU A 10 -53.84 -16.66 -43.07
CA LEU A 10 -54.26 -15.31 -42.67
C LEU A 10 -53.60 -14.83 -41.35
N VAL A 11 -52.71 -13.84 -41.42
CA VAL A 11 -52.64 -12.66 -40.51
C VAL A 11 -51.34 -11.86 -40.78
N LEU A 12 -51.56 -10.61 -41.24
CA LEU A 12 -50.73 -9.40 -41.07
C LEU A 12 -49.54 -9.14 -42.01
N LEU A 13 -49.87 -8.80 -43.26
CA LEU A 13 -49.45 -7.51 -43.83
C LEU A 13 -50.43 -6.45 -43.31
N ILE A 14 -49.97 -5.47 -42.53
CA ILE A 14 -50.50 -4.10 -42.33
C ILE A 14 -49.80 -3.50 -41.08
N PHE A 15 -48.82 -2.61 -41.32
CA PHE A 15 -48.65 -1.29 -40.68
C PHE A 15 -47.24 -0.75 -40.98
N PHE A 16 -47.12 -0.20 -42.20
CA PHE A 16 -46.06 0.72 -42.58
C PHE A 16 -46.60 2.13 -42.36
N MET A 17 -46.57 2.63 -41.11
CA MET A 17 -46.70 4.05 -40.74
C MET A 17 -46.78 4.16 -39.21
N GLY A 18 -45.72 4.67 -38.58
CA GLY A 18 -45.71 4.91 -37.14
C GLY A 18 -44.35 5.38 -36.60
N GLY A 19 -44.12 6.69 -36.65
CA GLY A 19 -43.35 7.43 -35.64
C GLY A 19 -41.89 7.05 -35.38
N LEU A 20 -40.98 7.58 -36.19
CA LEU A 20 -39.61 7.88 -35.77
C LEU A 20 -39.63 9.01 -34.72
N THR A 21 -39.75 8.68 -33.44
CA THR A 21 -39.32 9.57 -32.36
C THR A 21 -38.67 8.76 -31.24
N ALA A 22 -37.37 9.02 -31.05
CA ALA A 22 -36.50 8.73 -29.90
C ALA A 22 -35.41 7.65 -30.12
N PRO A 23 -34.20 8.11 -30.50
CA PRO A 23 -32.97 7.72 -29.81
C PRO A 23 -32.32 8.90 -29.05
N SER A 24 -32.89 10.11 -29.11
CA SER A 24 -32.21 11.33 -28.66
C SER A 24 -32.08 11.51 -27.14
N VAL A 25 -32.85 10.78 -26.32
CA VAL A 25 -32.88 10.98 -24.86
C VAL A 25 -31.77 10.20 -24.13
N LEU A 26 -31.39 9.02 -24.61
CA LEU A 26 -30.34 8.20 -23.98
C LEU A 26 -28.93 8.74 -24.25
N LEU A 27 -28.67 9.20 -25.48
CA LEU A 27 -27.39 9.82 -25.83
C LEU A 27 -27.15 11.16 -25.12
N ALA A 28 -28.23 11.89 -24.80
CA ALA A 28 -28.16 13.16 -24.11
C ALA A 28 -27.79 13.01 -22.62
N SER A 29 -28.27 11.98 -21.92
CA SER A 29 -27.96 11.78 -20.50
C SER A 29 -26.53 11.29 -20.27
N GLU A 30 -26.02 10.43 -21.17
CA GLU A 30 -24.65 9.91 -21.12
C GLU A 30 -23.61 10.98 -21.50
N SER A 31 -23.94 11.83 -22.46
CA SER A 31 -23.16 13.02 -22.84
C SER A 31 -23.16 14.10 -21.74
N ALA A 32 -24.32 14.38 -21.13
CA ALA A 32 -24.45 15.36 -20.05
C ALA A 32 -23.70 14.92 -18.78
N SER A 33 -23.78 13.64 -18.39
CA SER A 33 -23.02 13.08 -17.27
C SER A 33 -21.50 13.17 -17.48
N LYS A 34 -21.03 12.88 -18.69
CA LYS A 34 -19.61 12.96 -19.07
C LYS A 34 -19.10 14.41 -19.09
N SER A 35 -19.89 15.36 -19.60
CA SER A 35 -19.51 16.78 -19.64
C SER A 35 -19.54 17.44 -18.26
N ILE A 36 -20.50 17.08 -17.39
CA ILE A 36 -20.56 17.57 -16.00
C ILE A 36 -19.35 17.09 -15.20
N THR A 37 -18.93 15.83 -15.39
CA THR A 37 -17.76 15.26 -14.72
C THR A 37 -16.46 15.94 -15.19
N GLU A 38 -16.27 16.17 -16.49
CA GLU A 38 -15.09 16.89 -16.99
C GLU A 38 -15.05 18.37 -16.57
N THR A 39 -16.22 19.02 -16.47
CA THR A 39 -16.31 20.45 -16.13
C THR A 39 -15.99 20.74 -14.67
N GLY A 40 -16.50 19.92 -13.75
CA GLY A 40 -16.12 20.02 -12.33
C GLY A 40 -14.61 19.84 -12.12
N LEU A 41 -13.96 19.00 -12.93
CA LEU A 41 -12.50 18.83 -12.89
C LEU A 41 -11.75 20.05 -13.39
N LEU A 42 -12.23 20.71 -14.45
CA LEU A 42 -11.64 21.97 -14.92
C LEU A 42 -11.77 23.06 -13.85
N PHE A 43 -12.93 23.19 -13.19
CA PHE A 43 -13.13 24.20 -12.15
C PHE A 43 -12.23 23.94 -10.94
N ARG A 44 -12.15 22.68 -10.48
CA ARG A 44 -11.26 22.29 -9.36
C ARG A 44 -9.79 22.52 -9.68
N ARG A 45 -9.38 22.28 -10.93
CA ARG A 45 -7.98 22.42 -11.37
C ARG A 45 -7.54 23.86 -11.53
N TYR A 46 -8.39 24.73 -12.09
CA TYR A 46 -8.00 26.06 -12.52
C TYR A 46 -8.61 27.19 -11.68
N CYS A 47 -9.76 26.96 -11.04
CA CYS A 47 -10.54 28.01 -10.40
C CYS A 47 -10.55 27.87 -8.86
N ALA A 48 -10.68 26.66 -8.34
CA ALA A 48 -10.88 26.41 -6.90
C ALA A 48 -9.69 26.82 -6.01
N VAL A 49 -8.48 26.93 -6.58
CA VAL A 49 -7.30 27.41 -5.83
C VAL A 49 -7.50 28.84 -5.28
N CYS A 50 -8.32 29.65 -5.96
CA CYS A 50 -8.72 30.99 -5.48
C CYS A 50 -10.19 31.01 -5.06
N HIS A 51 -11.09 30.43 -5.85
CA HIS A 51 -12.54 30.50 -5.60
C HIS A 51 -13.06 29.45 -4.61
N GLY A 52 -12.24 28.53 -4.13
CA GLY A 52 -12.67 27.42 -3.27
C GLY A 52 -13.37 26.30 -4.05
N LEU A 53 -13.44 25.09 -3.47
CA LEU A 53 -14.05 23.93 -4.12
C LEU A 53 -15.55 24.12 -4.40
N GLU A 54 -16.23 24.87 -3.54
CA GLU A 54 -17.65 25.18 -3.65
C GLU A 54 -17.90 26.57 -4.28
N GLY A 55 -16.84 27.28 -4.69
CA GLY A 55 -16.95 28.58 -5.34
C GLY A 55 -17.19 29.78 -4.41
N ARG A 56 -17.06 29.63 -3.09
CA ARG A 56 -17.33 30.70 -2.11
C ARG A 56 -16.30 31.83 -2.07
N GLY A 57 -15.22 31.74 -2.84
CA GLY A 57 -14.11 32.69 -2.77
C GLY A 57 -13.14 32.42 -1.62
N ASP A 58 -13.21 31.23 -1.02
CA ASP A 58 -12.45 30.79 0.16
C ASP A 58 -11.30 29.82 -0.19
N GLY A 59 -10.78 29.89 -1.42
CA GLY A 59 -9.69 29.03 -1.87
C GLY A 59 -8.38 29.28 -1.09
N PRO A 60 -7.42 28.33 -1.11
CA PRO A 60 -6.17 28.46 -0.38
C PRO A 60 -5.36 29.73 -0.72
N ASN A 61 -5.51 30.26 -1.94
CA ASN A 61 -4.87 31.52 -2.33
C ASN A 61 -5.66 32.77 -1.92
N ALA A 62 -6.93 32.65 -1.51
CA ALA A 62 -7.80 33.79 -1.22
C ALA A 62 -7.22 34.68 -0.10
N ALA A 63 -6.72 34.07 0.98
CA ALA A 63 -6.08 34.80 2.08
C ALA A 63 -4.86 35.63 1.64
N ALA A 64 -4.13 35.18 0.61
CA ALA A 64 -2.96 35.89 0.09
C ALA A 64 -3.31 37.08 -0.81
N LEU A 65 -4.57 37.27 -1.19
CA LEU A 65 -5.04 38.36 -2.06
C LEU A 65 -5.50 39.62 -1.31
N GLY A 66 -5.38 39.64 0.03
CA GLY A 66 -5.64 40.81 0.86
C GLY A 66 -7.07 41.34 0.72
N GLU A 67 -7.26 42.64 0.50
CA GLU A 67 -8.60 43.23 0.30
C GLU A 67 -9.24 42.84 -1.04
N THR A 68 -8.47 42.27 -1.97
CA THR A 68 -8.94 41.88 -3.31
C THR A 68 -9.37 40.42 -3.34
N GLN A 69 -10.38 40.10 -2.52
CA GLN A 69 -10.86 38.74 -2.37
C GLN A 69 -11.54 38.22 -3.65
N PRO A 70 -11.37 36.93 -3.99
CA PRO A 70 -12.17 36.29 -5.03
C PRO A 70 -13.66 36.40 -4.72
N ARG A 71 -14.47 36.60 -5.76
CA ARG A 71 -15.93 36.70 -5.59
C ARG A 71 -16.51 35.34 -5.17
N ASP A 72 -17.47 35.39 -4.24
CA ASP A 72 -18.38 34.28 -3.96
C ASP A 72 -19.29 34.02 -5.18
N LEU A 73 -19.04 32.92 -5.87
CA LEU A 73 -19.74 32.47 -7.06
C LEU A 73 -21.09 31.80 -6.72
N THR A 74 -21.38 31.58 -5.44
CA THR A 74 -22.66 31.04 -4.95
C THR A 74 -23.68 32.16 -4.63
N ASP A 75 -23.25 33.42 -4.57
CA ASP A 75 -24.14 34.57 -4.31
C ASP A 75 -25.13 34.78 -5.46
N GLN A 76 -26.34 34.24 -5.31
CA GLN A 76 -27.42 34.35 -6.29
C GLN A 76 -27.81 35.80 -6.59
N LYS A 77 -27.78 36.71 -5.61
CA LYS A 77 -28.19 38.11 -5.82
C LYS A 77 -27.23 38.84 -6.75
N TYR A 78 -25.96 38.49 -6.71
CA TYR A 78 -24.92 39.05 -7.57
C TYR A 78 -24.81 38.27 -8.88
N MET A 79 -24.59 36.96 -8.80
CA MET A 79 -24.30 36.11 -9.97
C MET A 79 -25.50 35.97 -10.90
N GLY A 80 -26.72 35.99 -10.35
CA GLY A 80 -27.96 35.97 -11.14
C GLY A 80 -28.14 37.18 -12.07
N LYS A 81 -27.42 38.29 -11.84
CA LYS A 81 -27.47 39.48 -12.71
C LYS A 81 -26.50 39.42 -13.90
N LEU A 82 -25.54 38.50 -13.87
CA LEU A 82 -24.49 38.41 -14.89
C LEU A 82 -24.98 37.54 -16.05
N SER A 83 -24.76 37.95 -17.30
CA SER A 83 -25.08 37.13 -18.48
C SER A 83 -24.04 36.02 -18.71
N ASP A 84 -24.40 34.97 -19.44
CA ASP A 84 -23.44 33.90 -19.79
C ASP A 84 -22.28 34.43 -20.64
N ALA A 85 -22.57 35.40 -21.52
CA ALA A 85 -21.54 36.10 -22.27
C ALA A 85 -20.58 36.86 -21.34
N HIS A 86 -21.08 37.46 -20.25
CA HIS A 86 -20.24 38.12 -19.26
C HIS A 86 -19.38 37.11 -18.51
N LEU A 87 -19.95 35.99 -18.01
CA LEU A 87 -19.17 34.95 -17.32
C LEU A 87 -18.09 34.35 -18.23
N LEU A 88 -18.45 34.04 -19.48
CA LEU A 88 -17.51 33.52 -20.46
C LEU A 88 -16.37 34.52 -20.72
N LYS A 89 -16.69 35.82 -20.87
CA LYS A 89 -15.69 36.88 -21.04
C LYS A 89 -14.73 36.97 -19.85
N VAL A 90 -15.25 36.92 -18.62
CA VAL A 90 -14.41 36.95 -17.41
C VAL A 90 -13.47 35.75 -17.35
N ILE A 91 -13.97 34.54 -17.66
CA ILE A 91 -13.16 33.32 -17.63
C ILE A 91 -12.13 33.32 -18.77
N SER A 92 -12.50 33.76 -19.97
CA SER A 92 -11.62 33.75 -21.13
C SER A 92 -10.55 34.85 -21.07
N GLU A 93 -10.92 36.06 -20.65
CA GLU A 93 -10.07 37.27 -20.74
C GLU A 93 -9.55 37.77 -19.38
N GLY A 94 -10.02 37.18 -18.27
CA GLY A 94 -9.60 37.55 -16.91
C GLY A 94 -10.33 38.77 -16.35
N GLY A 95 -10.06 39.11 -15.09
CA GLY A 95 -10.80 40.14 -14.36
C GLY A 95 -10.60 41.55 -14.92
N ARG A 96 -9.41 41.86 -15.47
CA ARG A 96 -9.12 43.18 -16.05
C ARG A 96 -10.02 43.52 -17.25
N ALA A 97 -10.50 42.52 -18.00
CA ALA A 97 -11.34 42.72 -19.18
C ALA A 97 -12.78 43.18 -18.86
N VAL A 98 -13.13 43.20 -17.57
CA VAL A 98 -14.44 43.63 -17.04
C VAL A 98 -14.29 44.62 -15.88
N ASP A 99 -13.21 45.39 -15.87
CA ASP A 99 -12.91 46.41 -14.84
C ASP A 99 -12.87 45.83 -13.41
N ARG A 100 -12.38 44.59 -13.28
CA ARG A 100 -12.14 43.90 -12.00
C ARG A 100 -10.64 43.62 -11.79
N SER A 101 -10.33 43.04 -10.65
CA SER A 101 -8.96 42.71 -10.24
C SER A 101 -8.17 41.98 -11.34
N PRO A 102 -6.91 42.37 -11.58
CA PRO A 102 -6.04 41.65 -12.51
C PRO A 102 -5.60 40.28 -11.97
N PHE A 103 -5.88 39.94 -10.71
CA PHE A 103 -5.51 38.64 -10.12
C PHE A 103 -6.37 37.48 -10.63
N MET A 104 -7.54 37.73 -11.23
CA MET A 104 -8.26 36.69 -11.96
C MET A 104 -7.63 36.53 -13.35
N PRO A 105 -6.90 35.43 -13.63
CA PRO A 105 -6.17 35.27 -14.87
C PRO A 105 -7.09 34.97 -16.06
N SER A 106 -6.58 35.17 -17.27
CA SER A 106 -7.27 34.81 -18.52
C SER A 106 -7.02 33.34 -18.88
N PHE A 107 -8.07 32.55 -19.10
CA PHE A 107 -7.94 31.14 -19.50
C PHE A 107 -8.16 30.87 -21.00
N GLY A 108 -8.44 31.91 -21.80
CA GLY A 108 -8.77 31.77 -23.22
C GLY A 108 -7.66 31.19 -24.10
N ARG A 109 -6.40 31.26 -23.66
CA ARG A 109 -5.24 30.63 -24.33
C ARG A 109 -4.92 29.23 -23.81
N THR A 110 -5.52 28.84 -22.69
CA THR A 110 -5.24 27.59 -21.98
C THR A 110 -6.29 26.52 -22.27
N LEU A 111 -7.56 26.92 -22.43
CA LEU A 111 -8.69 26.02 -22.62
C LEU A 111 -9.39 26.28 -23.96
N PRO A 112 -9.86 25.24 -24.67
CA PRO A 112 -10.68 25.41 -25.85
C PRO A 112 -12.03 26.04 -25.48
N LEU A 113 -12.69 26.65 -26.47
CA LEU A 113 -13.96 27.37 -26.29
C LEU A 113 -15.06 26.52 -25.63
N GLU A 114 -15.09 25.22 -25.94
CA GLU A 114 -15.99 24.26 -25.29
C GLU A 114 -15.75 24.17 -23.79
N GLY A 115 -14.49 24.03 -23.34
CA GLY A 115 -14.13 24.00 -21.93
C GLY A 115 -14.42 25.33 -21.20
N LEU A 116 -14.25 26.47 -21.87
CA LEU A 116 -14.59 27.79 -21.32
C LEU A 116 -16.11 27.95 -21.13
N ARG A 117 -16.91 27.51 -22.11
CA ARG A 117 -18.38 27.50 -22.01
C ARG A 117 -18.87 26.58 -20.91
N ALA A 118 -18.25 25.40 -20.80
CA ALA A 118 -18.57 24.45 -19.77
C ALA A 118 -18.29 25.03 -18.37
N LEU A 119 -17.12 25.66 -18.17
CA LEU A 119 -16.79 26.37 -16.93
C LEU A 119 -17.80 27.48 -16.60
N ALA A 120 -18.22 28.28 -17.58
CA ALA A 120 -19.24 29.31 -17.38
C ALA A 120 -20.59 28.72 -16.93
N ALA A 121 -21.00 27.60 -17.53
CA ALA A 121 -22.21 26.87 -17.14
C ALA A 121 -22.09 26.26 -15.74
N HIS A 122 -20.92 25.75 -15.36
CA HIS A 122 -20.69 25.26 -14.00
C HIS A 122 -20.75 26.38 -12.97
N VAL A 123 -20.10 27.52 -13.22
CA VAL A 123 -20.20 28.71 -12.35
C VAL A 123 -21.65 29.17 -12.19
N ARG A 124 -22.45 29.10 -13.26
CA ARG A 124 -23.89 29.39 -13.21
C ARG A 124 -24.64 28.43 -12.28
N SER A 125 -24.29 27.14 -12.32
CA SER A 125 -24.92 26.12 -11.48
C SER A 125 -24.66 26.31 -9.98
N LEU A 126 -23.59 27.01 -9.58
CA LEU A 126 -23.23 27.22 -8.18
C LEU A 126 -24.22 28.12 -7.41
N HIS A 127 -25.00 28.96 -8.10
CA HIS A 127 -25.96 29.88 -7.49
C HIS A 127 -27.42 29.64 -7.91
N ALA A 128 -27.65 28.73 -8.87
CA ALA A 128 -28.98 28.36 -9.32
C ALA A 128 -29.54 27.34 -8.33
N GLY A 129 -30.30 27.81 -7.34
CA GLY A 129 -30.92 26.97 -6.31
C GLY A 129 -32.01 26.03 -6.82
N GLU A 130 -31.66 25.07 -7.68
CA GLU A 130 -32.46 23.90 -8.03
C GLU A 130 -31.54 22.69 -8.19
N GLY A 131 -31.74 21.68 -7.34
CA GLY A 131 -30.96 20.45 -7.35
C GLY A 131 -29.99 20.31 -6.19
N GLN A 132 -30.43 20.58 -4.95
CA GLN A 132 -30.07 19.64 -3.89
C GLN A 132 -30.66 18.28 -4.31
N ALA A 133 -29.94 17.54 -5.16
CA ALA A 133 -29.96 16.10 -5.07
C ALA A 133 -29.74 15.83 -3.58
N LYS A 134 -30.71 15.19 -2.93
CA LYS A 134 -30.62 14.81 -1.53
C LYS A 134 -29.19 14.31 -1.30
N LYS A 135 -28.48 14.90 -0.32
CA LYS A 135 -27.29 14.29 0.25
C LYS A 135 -27.69 12.89 0.73
N GLY A 136 -27.58 11.90 -0.14
CA GLY A 136 -27.05 10.62 0.29
C GLY A 136 -25.58 10.86 0.60
N GLU A 137 -25.06 10.16 1.60
CA GLU A 137 -23.61 9.96 1.66
C GLU A 137 -23.13 9.55 0.26
N PRO A 138 -22.03 10.14 -0.23
CA PRO A 138 -21.45 9.70 -1.49
C PRO A 138 -21.26 8.19 -1.37
N THR A 139 -21.77 7.46 -2.37
CA THR A 139 -21.62 6.01 -2.37
C THR A 139 -20.12 5.68 -2.30
N PRO A 140 -19.73 4.54 -1.72
CA PRO A 140 -18.32 4.15 -1.67
C PRO A 140 -17.63 4.28 -3.04
N GLU A 141 -18.31 3.91 -4.13
CA GLU A 141 -17.82 4.05 -5.51
C GLU A 141 -17.52 5.50 -5.95
N GLU A 142 -18.26 6.49 -5.45
CA GLU A 142 -18.07 7.92 -5.76
C GLU A 142 -16.93 8.55 -4.94
N VAL A 143 -16.77 8.16 -3.67
CA VAL A 143 -15.63 8.56 -2.82
C VAL A 143 -14.33 7.99 -3.40
N ASP A 144 -14.40 6.72 -3.77
CA ASP A 144 -13.32 5.94 -4.36
C ASP A 144 -12.84 6.53 -5.71
N ALA A 145 -13.77 6.92 -6.59
CA ALA A 145 -13.46 7.57 -7.86
C ALA A 145 -12.88 9.00 -7.66
N ARG A 146 -13.38 9.73 -6.66
CA ARG A 146 -12.92 11.08 -6.33
C ARG A 146 -11.45 11.09 -5.96
N LEU A 147 -10.99 10.14 -5.15
CA LEU A 147 -9.59 10.05 -4.72
C LEU A 147 -8.64 9.76 -5.89
N VAL A 148 -9.04 8.92 -6.84
CA VAL A 148 -8.27 8.66 -8.08
C VAL A 148 -8.03 9.94 -8.89
N VAL A 149 -9.01 10.84 -8.89
CA VAL A 149 -8.91 12.11 -9.59
C VAL A 149 -8.11 13.14 -8.78
N GLU A 150 -8.36 13.26 -7.48
CA GLU A 150 -7.67 14.19 -6.58
C GLU A 150 -6.17 13.94 -6.51
N LEU A 151 -5.77 12.67 -6.42
CA LEU A 151 -4.37 12.26 -6.46
C LEU A 151 -3.76 12.31 -7.87
N GLY A 152 -4.59 12.57 -8.89
CA GLY A 152 -4.15 12.71 -10.27
C GLY A 152 -3.60 11.42 -10.85
N CYS A 153 -4.12 10.25 -10.44
CA CYS A 153 -3.61 8.94 -10.85
C CYS A 153 -3.61 8.78 -12.38
N ALA A 154 -4.63 9.32 -13.07
CA ALA A 154 -4.76 9.28 -14.52
C ALA A 154 -3.70 10.10 -15.29
N ASN A 155 -2.97 11.01 -14.63
CA ASN A 155 -1.86 11.74 -15.26
C ASN A 155 -0.71 10.79 -15.65
N CYS A 156 -0.58 9.66 -14.96
CA CYS A 156 0.46 8.67 -15.17
C CYS A 156 -0.07 7.30 -15.60
N HIS A 157 -1.21 6.86 -15.04
CA HIS A 157 -1.77 5.53 -15.24
C HIS A 157 -2.95 5.54 -16.20
N ARG A 158 -3.09 4.50 -17.02
CA ARG A 158 -4.37 4.21 -17.70
C ARG A 158 -5.37 3.69 -16.68
N ILE A 159 -6.50 4.36 -16.50
CA ILE A 159 -7.57 3.93 -15.59
C ILE A 159 -8.90 4.07 -16.34
N ALA A 160 -9.53 2.94 -16.68
CA ALA A 160 -10.73 2.92 -17.51
C ALA A 160 -10.57 3.79 -18.79
N ASP A 161 -11.53 4.68 -19.07
CA ASP A 161 -11.54 5.58 -20.23
C ASP A 161 -10.72 6.87 -20.03
N LEU A 162 -10.05 7.02 -18.88
CA LEU A 162 -9.19 8.18 -18.61
C LEU A 162 -7.88 8.03 -19.41
N ALA A 163 -7.72 8.85 -20.45
CA ALA A 163 -6.60 8.77 -21.38
C ALA A 163 -5.25 9.11 -20.70
N PRO A 164 -4.28 8.19 -20.65
CA PRO A 164 -2.97 8.44 -20.02
C PRO A 164 -1.90 8.87 -21.03
N ARG A 165 -0.80 9.43 -20.49
CA ARG A 165 0.54 9.40 -21.12
C ARG A 165 1.31 8.15 -20.65
N PRO A 166 2.23 7.58 -21.44
CA PRO A 166 2.83 6.26 -21.18
C PRO A 166 3.98 6.31 -20.15
N VAL A 167 3.75 6.90 -18.98
CA VAL A 167 4.79 7.05 -17.95
C VAL A 167 4.63 6.06 -16.78
N ALA A 168 3.51 5.34 -16.67
CA ALA A 168 3.29 4.29 -15.67
C ALA A 168 2.41 3.12 -16.19
N PRO A 169 2.41 1.95 -15.51
CA PRO A 169 1.61 0.80 -15.91
C PRO A 169 0.10 1.07 -15.93
N SER A 170 -0.61 0.43 -16.86
CA SER A 170 -2.08 0.43 -16.86
C SER A 170 -2.64 -0.18 -15.56
N LEU A 171 -3.65 0.48 -15.00
CA LEU A 171 -4.47 0.01 -13.88
C LEU A 171 -5.91 -0.31 -14.31
N ALA A 172 -6.20 -0.30 -15.62
CA ALA A 172 -7.54 -0.55 -16.16
C ALA A 172 -8.12 -1.92 -15.76
N HIS A 173 -7.27 -2.90 -15.42
CA HIS A 173 -7.65 -4.24 -14.97
C HIS A 173 -6.92 -4.62 -13.67
N ALA A 174 -6.72 -3.64 -12.77
CA ALA A 174 -5.97 -3.84 -11.52
C ALA A 174 -6.57 -4.95 -10.63
N GLY A 175 -7.90 -5.13 -10.69
CA GLY A 175 -8.63 -6.17 -9.98
C GLY A 175 -8.27 -7.59 -10.37
N GLU A 176 -7.89 -7.85 -11.61
CA GLU A 176 -7.44 -9.18 -12.03
C GLU A 176 -5.97 -9.43 -11.67
N LYS A 177 -5.19 -8.35 -11.64
CA LYS A 177 -3.74 -8.41 -11.55
C LYS A 177 -3.25 -8.52 -10.12
N PHE A 178 -3.76 -7.69 -9.22
CA PHE A 178 -3.16 -7.48 -7.90
C PHE A 178 -3.89 -8.21 -6.78
N GLN A 179 -3.12 -8.64 -5.80
CA GLN A 179 -3.66 -9.09 -4.52
C GLN A 179 -4.03 -7.87 -3.66
N ALA A 180 -5.15 -7.96 -2.95
CA ALA A 180 -5.67 -6.84 -2.16
C ALA A 180 -4.70 -6.37 -1.06
N PRO A 181 -4.09 -7.27 -0.24
CA PRO A 181 -3.17 -6.83 0.81
C PRO A 181 -1.94 -6.10 0.27
N TRP A 182 -1.40 -6.58 -0.86
CA TRP A 182 -0.24 -5.96 -1.48
C TRP A 182 -0.57 -4.60 -2.08
N LEU A 183 -1.73 -4.46 -2.74
CA LEU A 183 -2.12 -3.19 -3.35
C LEU A 183 -2.26 -2.09 -2.29
N GLY A 184 -2.92 -2.38 -1.17
CA GLY A 184 -3.01 -1.43 -0.05
C GLY A 184 -1.64 -1.05 0.51
N ALA A 185 -0.78 -2.03 0.78
CA ALA A 185 0.57 -1.78 1.26
C ALA A 185 1.40 -0.92 0.28
N PHE A 186 1.28 -1.18 -1.01
CA PHE A 186 1.99 -0.44 -2.05
C PHE A 186 1.48 1.00 -2.21
N LEU A 187 0.17 1.24 -2.09
CA LEU A 187 -0.41 2.60 -2.13
C LEU A 187 0.01 3.43 -0.91
N LYS A 188 0.15 2.80 0.26
CA LYS A 188 0.59 3.43 1.51
C LYS A 188 2.07 3.84 1.46
N ASP A 189 2.93 2.96 0.95
CA ASP A 189 4.37 3.21 0.86
C ASP A 189 4.97 2.63 -0.43
N PRO A 190 4.89 3.37 -1.55
CA PRO A 190 5.30 2.84 -2.85
C PRO A 190 6.82 2.71 -2.95
N PHE A 191 7.27 1.56 -3.44
CA PHE A 191 8.69 1.26 -3.69
C PHE A 191 8.93 0.88 -5.16
N ARG A 192 10.21 0.82 -5.56
CA ARG A 192 10.57 0.50 -6.95
C ARG A 192 10.41 -1.00 -7.21
N ILE A 193 9.48 -1.38 -8.08
CA ILE A 193 9.26 -2.79 -8.49
C ILE A 193 10.25 -3.23 -9.58
N ARG A 194 10.61 -2.33 -10.50
CA ARG A 194 11.57 -2.60 -11.58
C ARG A 194 12.78 -1.72 -11.40
N PRO A 195 13.96 -2.26 -11.03
CA PRO A 195 15.18 -1.48 -10.88
C PRO A 195 15.49 -0.61 -12.11
N ALA A 196 15.25 -1.15 -13.31
CA ALA A 196 15.44 -0.49 -14.60
C ALA A 196 14.32 0.47 -15.06
N GLY A 197 13.28 0.71 -14.23
CA GLY A 197 12.15 1.60 -14.57
C GLY A 197 11.00 0.88 -15.29
N TYR A 198 9.82 1.52 -15.35
CA TYR A 198 8.67 1.00 -16.12
C TYR A 198 8.87 1.22 -17.62
N VAL A 199 9.18 2.46 -17.99
CA VAL A 199 9.84 2.77 -19.25
C VAL A 199 11.32 2.46 -19.02
N PRO A 200 11.94 1.56 -19.79
CA PRO A 200 13.34 1.21 -19.57
C PRO A 200 14.21 2.45 -19.50
N LEU A 201 15.10 2.49 -18.50
CA LEU A 201 16.01 3.62 -18.21
C LEU A 201 15.30 4.89 -17.70
N SER A 202 14.00 4.87 -17.43
CA SER A 202 13.32 5.98 -16.77
C SER A 202 13.45 5.90 -15.24
N TYR A 203 13.69 7.06 -14.63
CA TYR A 203 13.73 7.21 -13.17
C TYR A 203 12.34 7.48 -12.56
N SER A 204 11.28 7.41 -13.37
CA SER A 204 9.91 7.66 -12.92
C SER A 204 9.52 6.67 -11.82
N ARG A 205 9.02 7.20 -10.70
CA ARG A 205 8.54 6.44 -9.55
C ARG A 205 7.16 6.90 -9.14
N MET A 206 6.38 6.01 -8.54
CA MET A 206 5.11 6.37 -7.94
C MET A 206 5.38 7.31 -6.74
N PRO A 207 4.73 8.49 -6.67
CA PRO A 207 4.86 9.39 -5.53
C PRO A 207 4.25 8.79 -4.27
N LYS A 208 4.76 9.19 -3.09
CA LYS A 208 4.12 8.92 -1.81
C LYS A 208 3.06 9.99 -1.55
N PHE A 209 1.79 9.62 -1.65
CA PHE A 209 0.66 10.57 -1.61
C PHE A 209 0.27 11.05 -0.20
N ARG A 210 0.88 10.50 0.87
CA ARG A 210 0.60 10.86 2.29
C ARG A 210 -0.90 10.85 2.63
N ILE A 211 -1.61 9.84 2.10
CA ILE A 211 -3.04 9.60 2.36
C ILE A 211 -3.24 8.75 3.62
N SER A 212 -4.41 8.86 4.23
CA SER A 212 -4.81 8.13 5.44
C SER A 212 -4.96 6.63 5.18
N HIS A 213 -5.06 5.83 6.25
CA HIS A 213 -5.31 4.39 6.12
C HIS A 213 -6.64 4.09 5.43
N GLU A 214 -7.70 4.80 5.79
CA GLU A 214 -9.04 4.65 5.20
C GLU A 214 -9.03 5.03 3.71
N GLU A 215 -8.30 6.08 3.33
CA GLU A 215 -8.12 6.48 1.93
C GLU A 215 -7.32 5.45 1.13
N VAL A 216 -6.33 4.80 1.73
CA VAL A 216 -5.61 3.67 1.11
C VAL A 216 -6.53 2.49 0.86
N GLU A 217 -7.37 2.14 1.84
CA GLU A 217 -8.32 1.02 1.71
C GLU A 217 -9.38 1.29 0.65
N SER A 218 -9.96 2.50 0.66
CA SER A 218 -10.89 3.01 -0.35
C SER A 218 -10.28 2.97 -1.75
N LEU A 219 -9.08 3.53 -1.93
CA LEU A 219 -8.39 3.54 -3.22
C LEU A 219 -8.04 2.12 -3.71
N ALA A 220 -7.64 1.23 -2.80
CA ALA A 220 -7.36 -0.16 -3.13
C ALA A 220 -8.64 -0.87 -3.58
N ALA A 221 -9.75 -0.70 -2.85
CA ALA A 221 -11.05 -1.28 -3.19
C ALA A 221 -11.51 -0.84 -4.59
N TYR A 222 -11.44 0.46 -4.88
CA TYR A 222 -11.75 1.01 -6.20
C TYR A 222 -10.99 0.31 -7.34
N LEU A 223 -9.66 0.20 -7.19
CA LEU A 223 -8.80 -0.37 -8.21
C LEU A 223 -9.06 -1.88 -8.35
N LEU A 224 -9.39 -2.56 -7.25
CA LEU A 224 -9.70 -3.99 -7.26
C LEU A 224 -11.03 -4.32 -7.94
N GLN A 225 -11.95 -3.36 -8.06
CA GLN A 225 -13.19 -3.52 -8.84
C GLN A 225 -12.95 -3.41 -10.36
N ARG A 226 -11.76 -2.96 -10.80
CA ARG A 226 -11.42 -2.83 -12.21
C ARG A 226 -11.06 -4.19 -12.80
N LEU A 227 -12.08 -4.84 -13.38
CA LEU A 227 -12.00 -6.11 -14.10
C LEU A 227 -12.27 -5.88 -15.59
N GLN A 228 -11.70 -6.71 -16.45
CA GLN A 228 -11.96 -6.71 -17.89
C GLN A 228 -13.39 -7.20 -18.15
N ARG A 229 -14.12 -6.52 -19.04
CA ARG A 229 -15.48 -6.91 -19.45
C ARG A 229 -15.46 -8.35 -20.00
N GLY A 230 -16.17 -9.26 -19.33
CA GLY A 230 -16.28 -10.68 -19.70
C GLY A 230 -15.66 -11.67 -18.71
N ASP A 231 -14.88 -11.21 -17.73
CA ASP A 231 -14.24 -12.07 -16.70
C ASP A 231 -14.97 -12.03 -15.34
N GLN A 232 -16.20 -11.50 -15.30
CA GLN A 232 -17.07 -11.54 -14.11
C GLN A 232 -17.43 -13.00 -13.77
N GLY A 233 -16.60 -13.65 -12.96
CA GLY A 233 -16.93 -14.92 -12.32
C GLY A 233 -16.55 -16.19 -13.10
N LYS A 234 -15.75 -16.12 -14.16
CA LYS A 234 -15.12 -17.34 -14.70
C LYS A 234 -13.82 -17.62 -13.97
N THR A 235 -13.94 -18.01 -12.70
CA THR A 235 -12.91 -18.79 -12.02
C THR A 235 -12.81 -20.14 -12.73
N GLN A 236 -12.22 -20.16 -13.93
CA GLN A 236 -11.87 -21.43 -14.56
C GLN A 236 -11.05 -22.19 -13.54
N ARG A 237 -11.47 -23.43 -13.28
CA ARG A 237 -10.82 -24.33 -12.34
C ARG A 237 -9.36 -24.48 -12.77
N PHE A 238 -8.49 -23.65 -12.20
CA PHE A 238 -7.10 -23.54 -12.60
C PHE A 238 -6.35 -24.74 -12.04
N VAL A 239 -6.20 -25.77 -12.87
CA VAL A 239 -5.43 -26.98 -12.53
C VAL A 239 -4.04 -26.83 -13.15
N GLY A 240 -3.16 -26.07 -12.49
CA GLY A 240 -1.72 -26.25 -12.70
C GLY A 240 -1.29 -27.49 -11.92
N LYS A 241 -0.56 -28.41 -12.56
CA LYS A 241 -0.32 -29.75 -11.99
C LYS A 241 1.06 -29.92 -11.37
N ASN A 242 2.06 -29.08 -11.70
CA ASN A 242 3.44 -29.35 -11.28
C ASN A 242 4.32 -28.07 -11.25
N GLY A 243 4.61 -27.49 -10.08
CA GLY A 243 5.55 -26.37 -9.99
C GLY A 243 7.04 -26.76 -9.95
N GLU A 244 7.38 -28.04 -9.73
CA GLU A 244 8.75 -28.55 -9.93
C GLU A 244 9.19 -28.40 -11.39
N LYS A 245 8.26 -28.67 -12.32
CA LYS A 245 8.46 -28.41 -13.76
C LYS A 245 8.68 -26.91 -14.03
N GLY A 246 8.03 -26.03 -13.28
CA GLY A 246 8.18 -24.58 -13.39
C GLY A 246 9.64 -24.10 -13.31
N HIS A 247 10.48 -24.74 -12.49
CA HIS A 247 11.89 -24.35 -12.35
C HIS A 247 12.69 -24.61 -13.64
N GLN A 248 12.47 -25.77 -14.25
CA GLN A 248 13.11 -26.12 -15.52
C GLN A 248 12.64 -25.21 -16.65
N LEU A 249 11.36 -24.85 -16.64
CA LEU A 249 10.78 -23.95 -17.63
C LEU A 249 11.36 -22.53 -17.55
N LEU A 250 11.64 -22.00 -16.35
CA LEU A 250 12.32 -20.70 -16.22
C LEU A 250 13.71 -20.67 -16.89
N LEU A 251 14.43 -21.78 -16.85
CA LEU A 251 15.72 -21.93 -17.54
C LEU A 251 15.52 -22.12 -19.05
N GLN A 252 14.60 -23.01 -19.44
CA GLN A 252 14.31 -23.33 -20.84
C GLN A 252 13.88 -22.10 -21.64
N TYR A 253 13.00 -21.27 -21.09
CA TYR A 253 12.53 -20.03 -21.74
C TYR A 253 13.47 -18.83 -21.48
N GLY A 254 14.62 -19.03 -20.82
CA GLY A 254 15.61 -17.98 -20.60
C GLY A 254 15.11 -16.81 -19.75
N CYS A 255 14.15 -17.03 -18.86
CA CYS A 255 13.50 -15.96 -18.10
C CYS A 255 14.51 -15.14 -17.27
N ARG A 256 15.56 -15.81 -16.77
CA ARG A 256 16.63 -15.21 -15.96
C ARG A 256 17.53 -14.22 -16.73
N SER A 257 17.49 -14.22 -18.06
CA SER A 257 18.19 -13.22 -18.87
C SER A 257 17.64 -11.81 -18.71
N CYS A 258 16.38 -11.69 -18.25
CA CYS A 258 15.73 -10.41 -17.97
C CYS A 258 15.34 -10.27 -16.49
N HIS A 259 14.92 -11.36 -15.85
CA HIS A 259 14.39 -11.36 -14.50
C HIS A 259 15.38 -11.89 -13.47
N ASN A 260 15.30 -11.36 -12.25
CA ASN A 260 15.91 -12.00 -11.10
C ASN A 260 14.95 -13.07 -10.57
N TYR A 261 15.50 -14.25 -10.28
CA TYR A 261 14.82 -15.31 -9.56
C TYR A 261 15.88 -16.14 -8.84
N ASP A 262 15.66 -16.48 -7.56
CA ASP A 262 16.62 -17.22 -6.76
C ASP A 262 17.96 -16.46 -6.62
N GLU A 263 17.88 -15.15 -6.40
CA GLU A 263 19.01 -14.19 -6.30
C GLU A 263 19.93 -14.13 -7.52
N SER A 264 19.40 -14.44 -8.70
CA SER A 264 20.22 -14.57 -9.88
C SER A 264 19.45 -14.28 -11.15
N GLY A 265 20.15 -13.76 -12.15
CA GLY A 265 19.54 -13.24 -13.37
C GLY A 265 19.57 -11.71 -13.42
N ALA A 266 19.00 -11.15 -14.47
CA ALA A 266 19.08 -9.72 -14.76
C ALA A 266 17.98 -8.91 -14.04
N VAL A 267 18.11 -7.58 -14.10
CA VAL A 267 17.20 -6.63 -13.40
C VAL A 267 16.36 -5.78 -14.36
N ALA A 268 16.31 -6.17 -15.63
CA ALA A 268 15.47 -5.51 -16.63
C ALA A 268 13.98 -5.76 -16.35
N GLY A 269 13.66 -7.00 -15.98
CA GLY A 269 12.37 -7.42 -15.43
C GLY A 269 12.33 -7.30 -13.90
N PRO A 270 11.11 -7.29 -13.32
CA PRO A 270 10.96 -7.37 -11.87
C PRO A 270 11.44 -8.71 -11.30
N ASP A 271 11.85 -8.70 -10.04
CA ASP A 271 12.13 -9.91 -9.27
C ASP A 271 10.87 -10.80 -9.17
N LEU A 272 11.04 -12.06 -9.56
CA LEU A 272 9.97 -13.05 -9.62
C LEU A 272 9.67 -13.69 -8.26
N GLU A 273 10.55 -13.62 -7.26
CA GLU A 273 10.30 -14.19 -5.94
C GLU A 273 9.13 -13.51 -5.22
N LYS A 274 9.00 -12.20 -5.40
CA LYS A 274 7.91 -11.38 -4.82
C LYS A 274 6.63 -11.40 -5.64
N ALA A 275 6.57 -12.19 -6.71
CA ALA A 275 5.36 -12.34 -7.51
C ALA A 275 4.19 -12.87 -6.67
N LYS A 276 4.46 -13.79 -5.74
CA LYS A 276 3.46 -14.41 -4.85
C LYS A 276 2.75 -13.45 -3.92
N ASP A 277 3.35 -12.30 -3.60
CA ASP A 277 2.76 -11.30 -2.71
C ASP A 277 1.89 -10.35 -3.54
N ARG A 278 2.31 -10.08 -4.77
CA ARG A 278 1.78 -9.01 -5.61
C ARG A 278 0.69 -9.46 -6.57
N LEU A 279 0.86 -10.60 -7.21
CA LEU A 279 0.13 -10.99 -8.42
C LEU A 279 -0.85 -12.13 -8.15
N ARG A 280 -1.97 -12.15 -8.87
CA ARG A 280 -2.89 -13.30 -8.87
C ARG A 280 -2.40 -14.38 -9.82
N LEU A 281 -2.71 -15.64 -9.49
CA LEU A 281 -2.23 -16.83 -10.21
C LEU A 281 -2.67 -16.84 -11.68
N GLU A 282 -3.97 -16.62 -11.90
CA GLU A 282 -4.60 -16.67 -13.21
C GLU A 282 -4.08 -15.57 -14.13
N TRP A 283 -3.97 -14.36 -13.61
CA TRP A 283 -3.36 -13.24 -14.33
C TRP A 283 -1.89 -13.52 -14.67
N THR A 284 -1.13 -14.08 -13.72
CA THR A 284 0.29 -14.40 -13.94
C THR A 284 0.47 -15.38 -15.09
N ALA A 285 -0.36 -16.43 -15.16
CA ALA A 285 -0.31 -17.38 -16.27
C ALA A 285 -0.65 -16.71 -17.62
N ARG A 286 -1.73 -15.92 -17.69
CA ARG A 286 -2.12 -15.18 -18.91
C ARG A 286 -1.01 -14.22 -19.35
N PHE A 287 -0.41 -13.51 -18.40
CA PHE A 287 0.67 -12.57 -18.68
C PHE A 287 1.94 -13.25 -19.20
N ILE A 288 2.30 -14.42 -18.67
CA ILE A 288 3.47 -15.18 -19.15
C ILE A 288 3.24 -15.73 -20.57
N GLU A 289 2.02 -16.19 -20.86
CA GLU A 289 1.64 -16.71 -22.17
C GLU A 289 1.67 -15.61 -23.25
N ASP A 290 1.03 -14.47 -23.00
CA ASP A 290 0.98 -13.35 -23.92
C ASP A 290 0.87 -12.00 -23.18
N PRO A 291 2.01 -11.36 -22.86
CA PRO A 291 2.02 -10.09 -22.14
C PRO A 291 1.24 -8.98 -22.86
N GLN A 292 1.39 -8.89 -24.20
CA GLN A 292 0.78 -7.84 -25.02
C GLN A 292 -0.75 -7.99 -25.14
N SER A 293 -1.27 -9.22 -25.02
CA SER A 293 -2.71 -9.46 -24.94
C SER A 293 -3.34 -8.87 -23.68
N THR A 294 -2.61 -8.86 -22.56
CA THR A 294 -3.07 -8.34 -21.27
C THR A 294 -2.86 -6.84 -21.12
N ASP A 295 -1.73 -6.32 -21.64
CA ASP A 295 -1.40 -4.91 -21.72
C ASP A 295 -0.62 -4.66 -23.00
N ARG A 296 -1.23 -3.98 -23.97
CA ARG A 296 -0.59 -3.64 -25.25
C ARG A 296 0.75 -2.89 -25.08
N GLY A 297 0.95 -2.20 -23.96
CA GLY A 297 2.20 -1.51 -23.61
C GLY A 297 3.16 -2.34 -22.75
N ALA A 298 2.93 -3.64 -22.58
CA ALA A 298 3.80 -4.51 -21.78
C ALA A 298 5.22 -4.56 -22.39
N ALA A 299 6.22 -4.22 -21.56
CA ALA A 299 7.62 -4.28 -21.94
C ALA A 299 8.22 -5.70 -22.00
N MET A 300 7.58 -6.68 -21.34
CA MET A 300 7.99 -8.08 -21.43
C MET A 300 7.62 -8.61 -22.83
N PRO A 301 8.56 -9.09 -23.65
CA PRO A 301 8.25 -9.58 -24.98
C PRO A 301 7.50 -10.92 -24.91
N LYS A 302 6.76 -11.25 -25.97
CA LYS A 302 6.19 -12.58 -26.16
C LYS A 302 7.32 -13.58 -26.45
N VAL A 303 7.64 -14.40 -25.45
CA VAL A 303 8.77 -15.36 -25.47
C VAL A 303 8.37 -16.77 -25.92
N GLY A 304 7.14 -16.95 -26.42
CA GLY A 304 6.67 -18.22 -26.97
C GLY A 304 6.34 -19.30 -25.94
N VAL A 305 6.05 -18.92 -24.68
CA VAL A 305 5.67 -19.87 -23.63
C VAL A 305 4.31 -20.48 -23.95
N SER A 306 4.22 -21.82 -23.93
CA SER A 306 2.95 -22.51 -24.18
C SER A 306 1.94 -22.23 -23.05
N PRO A 307 0.62 -22.30 -23.31
CA PRO A 307 -0.38 -22.10 -22.26
C PRO A 307 -0.21 -23.07 -21.08
N ALA A 308 0.27 -24.29 -21.32
CA ALA A 308 0.54 -25.27 -20.27
C ALA A 308 1.75 -24.87 -19.41
N ASP A 309 2.85 -24.48 -20.05
CA ASP A 309 4.06 -24.08 -19.34
C ASP A 309 3.88 -22.76 -18.59
N ALA A 310 3.11 -21.82 -19.15
CA ALA A 310 2.76 -20.57 -18.47
C ALA A 310 2.01 -20.84 -17.15
N ARG A 311 1.15 -21.86 -17.11
CA ARG A 311 0.46 -22.29 -15.88
C ARG A 311 1.42 -22.93 -14.88
N ASP A 312 2.32 -23.81 -15.33
CA ASP A 312 3.30 -24.47 -14.45
C ASP A 312 4.28 -23.44 -13.84
N ILE A 313 4.75 -22.47 -14.64
CA ILE A 313 5.57 -21.35 -14.15
C ILE A 313 4.76 -20.49 -13.16
N ALA A 314 3.50 -20.16 -13.46
CA ALA A 314 2.68 -19.36 -12.56
C ALA A 314 2.41 -20.07 -11.21
N VAL A 315 2.21 -21.39 -11.21
CA VAL A 315 2.10 -22.18 -9.96
C VAL A 315 3.37 -22.09 -9.14
N LEU A 316 4.54 -22.24 -9.77
CA LEU A 316 5.82 -22.07 -9.08
C LEU A 316 5.92 -20.67 -8.43
N LEU A 317 5.64 -19.62 -9.21
CA LEU A 317 5.80 -18.24 -8.75
C LEU A 317 4.80 -17.82 -7.67
N ILE A 318 3.58 -18.38 -7.67
CA ILE A 318 2.48 -17.92 -6.81
C ILE A 318 2.10 -18.92 -5.71
N LYS A 319 2.03 -20.22 -6.00
CA LYS A 319 1.57 -21.26 -5.05
C LYS A 319 2.73 -21.96 -4.33
N GLU A 320 3.76 -22.41 -5.05
CA GLU A 320 4.83 -23.23 -4.46
C GLU A 320 5.95 -22.43 -3.81
N ASN A 321 6.00 -21.11 -3.98
CA ASN A 321 6.90 -20.25 -3.21
C ASN A 321 6.48 -20.11 -1.71
N SER A 322 5.51 -20.91 -1.27
CA SER A 322 5.20 -21.20 0.14
C SER A 322 5.99 -22.41 0.70
N GLN A 323 6.48 -23.32 -0.17
CA GLN A 323 7.24 -24.52 0.22
C GLN A 323 8.77 -24.28 0.24
N ARG A 324 9.23 -23.06 -0.09
CA ARG A 324 10.59 -22.58 0.24
C ARG A 324 10.73 -22.00 1.66
N GLU A 325 9.66 -22.05 2.46
CA GLU A 325 9.82 -22.25 3.91
C GLU A 325 10.04 -23.74 4.18
N SER A 326 11.04 -24.34 3.53
CA SER A 326 11.47 -25.68 3.92
C SER A 326 11.97 -25.59 5.37
N LYS A 327 11.52 -26.53 6.21
CA LYS A 327 12.13 -26.87 7.50
C LYS A 327 13.65 -26.67 7.41
N PRO A 328 14.32 -26.15 8.47
CA PRO A 328 15.73 -25.82 8.43
C PRO A 328 16.51 -27.02 7.89
N THR A 329 16.95 -26.92 6.64
CA THR A 329 17.87 -27.87 6.06
C THR A 329 19.19 -27.67 6.79
N PRO A 330 19.85 -28.74 7.27
CA PRO A 330 21.16 -28.65 7.94
C PRO A 330 22.15 -27.76 7.16
N GLU A 331 22.05 -27.75 5.83
CA GLU A 331 22.87 -26.97 4.90
C GLU A 331 22.65 -25.45 5.06
N LEU A 332 21.41 -24.98 5.24
CA LEU A 332 21.14 -23.54 5.44
C LEU A 332 21.64 -23.05 6.80
N VAL A 333 21.54 -23.89 7.82
CA VAL A 333 22.05 -23.59 9.16
C VAL A 333 23.58 -23.55 9.16
N GLN A 334 24.24 -24.48 8.47
CA GLN A 334 25.70 -24.47 8.29
C GLN A 334 26.17 -23.22 7.52
N ARG A 335 25.44 -22.82 6.48
CA ARG A 335 25.72 -21.57 5.76
C ARG A 335 25.59 -20.35 6.67
N GLY A 336 24.55 -20.29 7.49
CA GLY A 336 24.38 -19.22 8.47
C GLY A 336 25.51 -19.18 9.50
N GLN A 337 25.98 -20.34 9.94
CA GLN A 337 27.15 -20.43 10.83
C GLN A 337 28.42 -19.89 10.16
N ALA A 338 28.71 -20.32 8.92
CA ALA A 338 29.88 -19.84 8.20
C ALA A 338 29.83 -18.32 7.96
N LEU A 339 28.66 -17.77 7.69
CA LEU A 339 28.45 -16.32 7.60
C LEU A 339 28.70 -15.63 8.95
N PHE A 340 28.17 -16.17 10.04
CA PHE A 340 28.37 -15.62 11.38
C PHE A 340 29.86 -15.53 11.77
N GLU A 341 30.63 -16.56 11.45
CA GLU A 341 32.07 -16.61 11.68
C GLU A 341 32.84 -15.66 10.76
N SER A 342 32.56 -15.70 9.45
CA SER A 342 33.27 -14.87 8.44
C SER A 342 32.99 -13.38 8.55
N LEU A 343 31.78 -12.99 8.96
CA LEU A 343 31.43 -11.59 9.24
C LEU A 343 32.00 -11.12 10.59
N GLY A 344 32.63 -12.01 11.35
CA GLY A 344 33.26 -11.70 12.63
C GLY A 344 32.27 -11.21 13.68
N CYS A 345 31.04 -11.74 13.71
CA CYS A 345 29.99 -11.25 14.61
C CYS A 345 30.44 -11.23 16.09
N LEU A 346 31.19 -12.25 16.51
CA LEU A 346 31.73 -12.38 17.86
C LEU A 346 32.77 -11.29 18.21
N ALA A 347 33.45 -10.69 17.23
CA ALA A 347 34.42 -9.62 17.50
C ALA A 347 33.78 -8.38 18.17
N CYS A 348 32.49 -8.16 17.93
CA CYS A 348 31.71 -7.10 18.58
C CYS A 348 30.76 -7.65 19.65
N HIS A 349 30.23 -8.86 19.46
CA HIS A 349 29.16 -9.42 20.28
C HIS A 349 29.64 -10.41 21.37
N GLU A 350 30.91 -10.82 21.38
CA GLU A 350 31.51 -11.70 22.38
C GLU A 350 32.68 -11.04 23.10
N GLY A 351 32.67 -11.15 24.42
CA GLY A 351 33.73 -10.68 25.32
C GLY A 351 33.23 -10.70 26.75
N ALA A 352 34.15 -10.91 27.71
CA ALA A 352 33.88 -11.03 29.15
C ALA A 352 33.09 -9.84 29.78
N ASP A 353 32.87 -8.78 29.00
CA ASP A 353 32.22 -7.53 29.37
C ASP A 353 31.01 -7.14 28.51
N ALA A 354 30.64 -7.88 27.44
CA ALA A 354 29.52 -7.50 26.55
C ALA A 354 28.16 -7.53 27.27
N ALA A 355 27.99 -8.47 28.21
CA ALA A 355 26.82 -8.50 29.11
C ALA A 355 26.95 -7.54 30.32
N LYS A 356 28.16 -7.05 30.64
CA LYS A 356 28.45 -6.28 31.86
C LYS A 356 28.55 -4.77 31.65
N ARG A 357 28.54 -4.29 30.39
CA ARG A 357 28.56 -2.87 30.05
C ARG A 357 27.23 -2.46 29.41
N PRO A 358 26.43 -1.57 30.04
CA PRO A 358 25.20 -1.02 29.46
C PRO A 358 25.42 -0.32 28.09
N GLU A 359 26.67 0.06 27.81
CA GLU A 359 27.12 0.81 26.63
C GLU A 359 27.78 -0.08 25.55
N GLY A 360 27.65 -1.40 25.64
CA GLY A 360 28.19 -2.36 24.65
C GLY A 360 27.15 -2.87 23.62
N PRO A 361 27.61 -3.47 22.51
CA PRO A 361 26.75 -4.28 21.64
C PRO A 361 26.00 -5.36 22.45
N PRO A 362 24.76 -5.71 22.07
CA PRO A 362 23.97 -6.67 22.82
C PRO A 362 24.54 -8.09 22.70
N ASP A 363 24.41 -8.86 23.77
CA ASP A 363 24.63 -10.31 23.76
C ASP A 363 23.63 -11.02 22.81
N LEU A 364 24.16 -11.96 22.02
CA LEU A 364 23.42 -12.74 21.02
C LEU A 364 22.90 -14.09 21.56
N THR A 365 23.28 -14.49 22.78
CA THR A 365 22.96 -15.81 23.37
C THR A 365 21.46 -16.12 23.38
N HIS A 366 20.61 -15.10 23.52
CA HIS A 366 19.15 -15.24 23.63
C HIS A 366 18.39 -14.72 22.40
N LEU A 367 19.06 -14.52 21.27
CA LEU A 367 18.47 -13.85 20.11
C LEU A 367 17.25 -14.61 19.56
N GLY A 368 17.35 -15.95 19.45
CA GLY A 368 16.30 -16.81 18.91
C GLY A 368 15.06 -16.92 19.81
N ASP A 369 15.25 -16.68 21.11
CA ASP A 369 14.18 -16.61 22.10
C ASP A 369 13.45 -15.26 22.07
N LYS A 370 14.16 -14.19 21.71
CA LYS A 370 13.72 -12.81 21.87
C LYS A 370 13.05 -12.23 20.63
N LEU A 371 13.66 -12.41 19.47
CA LEU A 371 13.34 -11.64 18.28
C LEU A 371 12.44 -12.38 17.31
N GLN A 372 11.54 -11.65 16.67
CA GLN A 372 10.77 -12.14 15.53
C GLN A 372 11.70 -12.38 14.33
N PRO A 373 11.65 -13.54 13.65
CA PRO A 373 12.52 -13.85 12.52
C PRO A 373 12.45 -12.82 11.39
N ALA A 374 11.24 -12.37 11.04
CA ALA A 374 11.03 -11.36 9.99
C ALA A 374 11.65 -10.01 10.34
N TRP A 375 11.59 -9.60 11.61
CA TRP A 375 12.23 -8.36 12.06
C TRP A 375 13.74 -8.48 12.07
N LEU A 376 14.29 -9.60 12.57
CA LEU A 376 15.73 -9.83 12.61
C LEU A 376 16.32 -9.83 11.20
N ARG A 377 15.64 -10.48 10.24
CA ARG A 377 15.98 -10.45 8.83
C ARG A 377 16.08 -9.03 8.28
N GLY A 378 15.06 -8.20 8.56
CA GLY A 378 15.04 -6.80 8.14
C GLY A 378 16.19 -6.00 8.77
N PHE A 379 16.42 -6.17 10.07
CA PHE A 379 17.49 -5.48 10.80
C PHE A 379 18.89 -5.86 10.30
N LEU A 380 19.14 -7.13 9.96
CA LEU A 380 20.43 -7.58 9.42
C LEU A 380 20.73 -7.00 8.03
N LYS A 381 19.68 -6.74 7.22
CA LYS A 381 19.83 -6.14 5.90
C LYS A 381 19.93 -4.62 5.93
N GLU A 382 19.26 -3.99 6.89
CA GLU A 382 19.22 -2.53 7.02
C GLU A 382 19.29 -2.16 8.51
N PRO A 383 20.51 -2.19 9.10
CA PRO A 383 20.69 -1.90 10.51
C PRO A 383 20.38 -0.43 10.80
N ARG A 384 19.42 -0.20 11.70
CA ARG A 384 18.99 1.13 12.15
C ARG A 384 19.27 1.31 13.64
N PRO A 385 19.58 2.51 14.13
CA PRO A 385 19.79 2.73 15.56
C PRO A 385 18.56 2.33 16.38
N LEU A 386 18.75 1.40 17.34
CA LEU A 386 17.71 1.00 18.31
C LEU A 386 17.98 1.54 19.72
N ARG A 387 19.21 1.96 19.95
CA ARG A 387 19.72 2.51 21.20
C ARG A 387 20.49 3.77 20.82
N PHE A 388 19.81 4.91 20.81
CA PHE A 388 20.41 6.17 20.36
C PHE A 388 21.57 6.60 21.27
N TRP A 389 21.52 6.23 22.56
CA TRP A 389 22.61 6.44 23.53
C TRP A 389 23.85 5.55 23.30
N LEU A 390 23.72 4.42 22.59
CA LEU A 390 24.86 3.58 22.26
C LEU A 390 25.67 4.27 21.16
N LYS A 391 27.00 4.36 21.25
CA LYS A 391 27.84 4.87 20.14
C LYS A 391 28.17 3.79 19.11
N ALA A 392 28.30 2.54 19.55
CA ALA A 392 28.53 1.42 18.66
C ALA A 392 27.36 1.26 17.66
N ARG A 393 27.69 0.97 16.40
CA ARG A 393 26.71 0.76 15.32
C ARG A 393 26.92 -0.62 14.72
N MET A 394 25.81 -1.31 14.45
CA MET A 394 25.84 -2.55 13.69
C MET A 394 26.27 -2.22 12.25
N PRO A 395 27.32 -2.85 11.70
CA PRO A 395 27.73 -2.62 10.32
C PRO A 395 26.64 -3.05 9.33
N ASP A 396 26.51 -2.32 8.22
CA ASP A 396 25.76 -2.79 7.06
C ASP A 396 26.66 -3.73 6.25
N PHE A 397 26.42 -5.04 6.42
CA PHE A 397 27.14 -6.10 5.70
C PHE A 397 26.66 -6.27 4.25
N ARG A 398 25.63 -5.52 3.81
CA ARG A 398 25.00 -5.62 2.49
C ARG A 398 24.57 -7.05 2.13
N LEU A 399 23.99 -7.73 3.11
CA LEU A 399 23.57 -9.13 2.99
C LEU A 399 22.49 -9.30 1.92
N SER A 400 22.62 -10.40 1.17
CA SER A 400 21.55 -10.88 0.31
C SER A 400 20.35 -11.38 1.14
N ASP A 401 19.22 -11.60 0.48
CA ASP A 401 18.02 -12.13 1.14
C ASP A 401 18.28 -13.54 1.73
N LYS A 402 18.97 -14.43 1.01
CA LYS A 402 19.37 -15.76 1.45
C LYS A 402 20.45 -15.74 2.53
N GLU A 403 21.39 -14.79 2.49
CA GLU A 403 22.39 -14.66 3.55
C GLU A 403 21.74 -14.22 4.87
N ALA A 404 20.83 -13.24 4.80
CA ALA A 404 20.03 -12.84 5.94
C ALA A 404 19.14 -14.00 6.43
N ASP A 405 18.51 -14.76 5.53
CA ASP A 405 17.69 -15.92 5.88
C ASP A 405 18.52 -17.05 6.51
N ALA A 406 19.73 -17.31 6.01
CA ALA A 406 20.64 -18.30 6.58
C ALA A 406 21.09 -17.89 8.00
N LEU A 407 21.46 -16.61 8.20
CA LEU A 407 21.80 -16.07 9.52
C LEU A 407 20.62 -16.15 10.49
N VAL A 408 19.42 -15.76 10.08
CA VAL A 408 18.20 -15.86 10.92
C VAL A 408 17.93 -17.30 11.33
N ARG A 409 18.09 -18.26 10.41
CA ARG A 409 17.93 -19.70 10.70
C ARG A 409 19.01 -20.22 11.65
N TYR A 410 20.25 -19.76 11.51
CA TYR A 410 21.32 -20.08 12.45
C TYR A 410 21.03 -19.48 13.84
N PHE A 411 20.62 -18.22 13.91
CA PHE A 411 20.24 -17.55 15.15
C PHE A 411 19.03 -18.17 15.84
N ALA A 412 18.14 -18.83 15.10
CA ALA A 412 17.06 -19.60 15.69
C ALA A 412 17.54 -20.75 16.59
N ARG A 413 18.84 -21.13 16.56
CA ARG A 413 19.45 -22.10 17.49
C ARG A 413 19.91 -21.49 18.81
N TYR A 414 20.05 -20.16 18.90
CA TYR A 414 20.43 -19.43 20.11
C TYR A 414 19.20 -19.26 21.01
N ARG A 415 18.78 -20.40 21.57
CA ARG A 415 17.60 -20.55 22.42
C ARG A 415 17.99 -21.32 23.67
N LYS A 416 17.58 -20.82 24.83
CA LYS A 416 17.80 -21.49 26.11
C LYS A 416 16.55 -22.23 26.59
N ASP A 417 15.37 -21.87 26.08
CA ASP A 417 14.10 -22.43 26.52
C ASP A 417 13.34 -23.12 25.38
N PRO A 418 13.18 -24.44 25.43
CA PRO A 418 12.44 -25.19 24.41
C PRO A 418 10.93 -24.88 24.40
N LYS A 419 10.38 -24.24 25.43
CA LYS A 419 8.96 -23.84 25.49
C LYS A 419 8.64 -22.63 24.61
N ILE A 420 9.63 -21.82 24.23
CA ILE A 420 9.42 -20.76 23.24
C ILE A 420 9.39 -21.36 21.85
N LYS A 421 8.23 -21.22 21.20
CA LYS A 421 8.06 -21.62 19.80
C LYS A 421 9.07 -20.89 18.92
N SER A 422 9.68 -21.69 18.08
CA SER A 422 10.86 -21.31 17.36
C SER A 422 10.86 -22.04 16.03
N GLY A 423 9.99 -21.52 15.18
CA GLY A 423 10.00 -21.75 13.75
C GLY A 423 10.06 -20.42 13.02
N PRO A 424 10.30 -20.43 11.70
CA PRO A 424 9.81 -19.37 10.83
C PRO A 424 8.29 -19.47 10.87
N SER A 425 7.68 -18.91 11.91
CA SER A 425 6.25 -18.71 11.88
C SER A 425 6.03 -17.24 11.67
N ASP A 426 5.56 -16.92 10.47
CA ASP A 426 4.48 -15.95 10.24
C ASP A 426 3.22 -16.29 11.09
N GLU A 427 3.38 -16.83 12.32
CA GLU A 427 2.31 -16.94 13.30
C GLU A 427 1.99 -15.49 13.68
N ARG A 428 0.84 -15.05 13.16
CA ARG A 428 0.10 -13.85 13.53
C ARG A 428 0.65 -13.26 14.82
N VAL A 429 1.20 -12.05 14.75
CA VAL A 429 1.41 -11.19 15.92
C VAL A 429 0.19 -11.40 16.81
N MET A 430 0.41 -12.03 17.98
CA MET A 430 -0.67 -12.38 18.88
C MET A 430 -1.55 -11.15 19.05
N ALA A 431 -2.82 -11.24 18.66
CA ALA A 431 -3.74 -10.14 18.84
C ALA A 431 -3.87 -9.90 20.35
N PRO A 432 -3.49 -8.72 20.86
CA PRO A 432 -3.57 -8.47 22.29
C PRO A 432 -5.03 -8.47 22.73
N ASP A 433 -5.33 -9.05 23.90
CA ASP A 433 -6.68 -9.03 24.45
C ASP A 433 -7.04 -7.58 24.82
N PRO A 434 -8.13 -7.00 24.27
CA PRO A 434 -8.54 -5.63 24.57
C PRO A 434 -8.67 -5.33 26.07
N ALA A 435 -9.16 -6.29 26.87
CA ALA A 435 -9.30 -6.12 28.32
C ALA A 435 -7.93 -6.01 29.01
N ASN A 436 -6.94 -6.76 28.52
CA ASN A 436 -5.57 -6.70 29.00
C ASN A 436 -4.84 -5.44 28.54
N VAL A 437 -5.15 -4.90 27.36
CA VAL A 437 -4.53 -3.66 26.85
C VAL A 437 -4.83 -2.48 27.77
N GLU A 438 -6.07 -2.36 28.23
CA GLU A 438 -6.46 -1.27 29.14
C GLU A 438 -5.81 -1.43 30.52
N ARG A 439 -5.88 -2.64 31.09
CA ARG A 439 -5.19 -2.94 32.36
C ARG A 439 -3.68 -2.73 32.26
N GLY A 440 -3.09 -3.14 31.14
CA GLY A 440 -1.66 -3.02 30.89
C GLY A 440 -1.20 -1.57 30.74
N ARG A 441 -2.02 -0.70 30.15
CA ARG A 441 -1.76 0.75 30.11
C ARG A 441 -1.69 1.33 31.52
N ALA A 442 -2.66 1.02 32.37
CA ALA A 442 -2.67 1.50 33.75
C ALA A 442 -1.44 1.01 34.54
N LEU A 443 -1.02 -0.24 34.33
CA LEU A 443 0.19 -0.78 34.94
C LEU A 443 1.47 -0.13 34.37
N PHE A 444 1.51 0.18 33.07
CA PHE A 444 2.64 0.85 32.44
C PHE A 444 2.89 2.25 33.04
N ASP A 445 1.80 2.97 33.32
CA ASP A 445 1.84 4.28 33.98
C ASP A 445 2.19 4.14 35.47
N LEU A 446 1.59 3.17 36.17
CA LEU A 446 1.86 2.89 37.60
C LEU A 446 3.33 2.55 37.87
N TYR A 447 3.92 1.70 37.02
CA TYR A 447 5.34 1.32 37.11
C TYR A 447 6.27 2.34 36.44
N GLU A 448 5.72 3.47 35.97
CA GLU A 448 6.45 4.60 35.38
C GLU A 448 7.42 4.17 34.28
N CYS A 449 6.99 3.23 33.43
CA CYS A 449 7.83 2.62 32.38
C CYS A 449 8.40 3.67 31.42
N SER A 450 7.67 4.77 31.21
CA SER A 450 8.04 5.91 30.37
C SER A 450 9.25 6.70 30.87
N LYS A 451 9.64 6.57 32.14
CA LYS A 451 10.86 7.20 32.67
C LYS A 451 12.14 6.64 32.07
N CYS A 452 12.11 5.37 31.64
CA CYS A 452 13.27 4.69 31.04
C CYS A 452 13.06 4.35 29.56
N HIS A 453 11.84 4.00 29.17
CA HIS A 453 11.47 3.66 27.81
C HIS A 453 10.81 4.87 27.13
N PRO A 454 11.35 5.38 26.00
CA PRO A 454 10.77 6.53 25.33
C PRO A 454 9.31 6.23 24.91
N SER A 455 8.46 7.23 25.13
CA SER A 455 7.01 7.11 24.92
C SER A 455 6.68 7.00 23.43
N PRO A 456 5.71 6.17 23.01
CA PRO A 456 5.30 6.07 21.61
C PRO A 456 4.75 7.41 21.10
N GLY A 457 5.53 8.10 20.27
CA GLY A 457 5.16 9.34 19.58
C GLY A 457 5.28 9.19 18.04
N PRO A 458 4.65 10.08 17.26
CA PRO A 458 4.61 10.00 15.79
C PRO A 458 5.94 10.37 15.09
N SER A 459 7.00 10.75 15.80
CA SER A 459 8.28 11.12 15.21
C SER A 459 9.47 10.36 15.82
N LEU A 460 10.33 9.81 14.94
CA LEU A 460 11.65 9.28 15.30
C LEU A 460 12.59 10.37 15.86
N GLN A 461 12.26 11.65 15.64
CA GLN A 461 13.04 12.81 16.11
C GLN A 461 12.88 13.07 17.62
N ALA A 462 11.78 12.65 18.25
CA ALA A 462 11.62 12.77 19.70
C ALA A 462 12.55 11.81 20.48
N GLU A 463 13.17 10.83 19.82
CA GLU A 463 14.09 9.88 20.43
C GLU A 463 15.53 10.43 20.54
N GLU A 464 15.88 11.49 19.78
CA GLU A 464 17.20 12.13 19.81
C GLU A 464 17.45 13.00 21.06
N GLU A 465 16.38 13.47 21.73
CA GLU A 465 16.49 14.43 22.85
C GLU A 465 16.50 13.79 24.25
N THR A 466 16.45 12.46 24.37
CA THR A 466 16.16 11.84 25.68
C THR A 466 17.36 11.14 26.31
N THR A 467 17.50 11.34 27.63
CA THR A 467 18.29 10.55 28.59
C THR A 467 17.78 9.10 28.72
N ALA A 468 17.16 8.54 27.67
CA ALA A 468 16.49 7.24 27.71
C ALA A 468 17.49 6.11 27.99
N LEU A 469 17.18 5.31 29.01
CA LEU A 469 17.99 4.17 29.45
C LEU A 469 17.62 2.87 28.74
N ALA A 470 16.50 2.85 28.01
CA ALA A 470 15.95 1.64 27.40
C ALA A 470 15.26 1.86 26.04
N PRO A 471 15.12 0.82 25.18
CA PRO A 471 14.61 0.98 23.82
C PRO A 471 13.11 1.31 23.77
N SER A 472 12.71 2.01 22.71
CA SER A 472 11.31 2.32 22.38
C SER A 472 10.46 1.07 22.19
N PHE A 473 9.18 1.17 22.60
CA PHE A 473 8.18 0.13 22.39
C PHE A 473 7.36 0.29 21.11
N GLN A 474 7.62 1.32 20.29
CA GLN A 474 6.90 1.57 19.03
C GLN A 474 6.97 0.38 18.05
N ASP A 475 8.03 -0.43 18.12
CA ASP A 475 8.22 -1.64 17.30
C ASP A 475 8.07 -2.95 18.11
N ALA A 476 7.56 -2.91 19.34
CA ALA A 476 7.58 -4.04 20.26
C ALA A 476 6.94 -5.32 19.69
N ALA A 477 5.74 -5.25 19.12
CA ALA A 477 5.04 -6.42 18.56
C ALA A 477 5.70 -6.95 17.28
N ARG A 478 6.34 -6.07 16.50
CA ARG A 478 7.11 -6.47 15.32
C ARG A 478 8.45 -7.09 15.70
N ARG A 479 9.06 -6.64 16.80
CA ARG A 479 10.43 -6.99 17.18
C ARG A 479 10.49 -8.16 18.14
N LEU A 480 9.64 -8.19 19.16
CA LEU A 480 9.74 -9.09 20.31
C LEU A 480 8.72 -10.22 20.19
N LYS A 481 9.09 -11.40 20.70
CA LYS A 481 8.16 -12.51 20.90
C LYS A 481 7.33 -12.28 22.18
N PRO A 482 6.00 -12.47 22.16
CA PRO A 482 5.14 -12.25 23.34
C PRO A 482 5.57 -13.08 24.57
N ASP A 483 5.94 -14.35 24.37
CA ASP A 483 6.41 -15.23 25.45
C ASP A 483 7.75 -14.78 26.05
N TRP A 484 8.60 -14.16 25.23
CA TRP A 484 9.85 -13.59 25.72
C TRP A 484 9.59 -12.40 26.64
N VAL A 485 8.62 -11.55 26.31
CA VAL A 485 8.25 -10.39 27.13
C VAL A 485 7.81 -10.84 28.52
N LEU A 486 6.98 -11.89 28.64
CA LEU A 486 6.57 -12.42 29.93
C LEU A 486 7.75 -12.90 30.77
N ARG A 487 8.68 -13.65 30.16
CA ARG A 487 9.85 -14.16 30.89
C ARG A 487 10.78 -13.03 31.31
N PHE A 488 10.96 -12.02 30.46
CA PHE A 488 11.77 -10.86 30.79
C PHE A 488 11.13 -10.00 31.88
N LEU A 489 9.81 -9.87 31.94
CA LEU A 489 9.14 -9.18 33.04
C LEU A 489 9.18 -9.98 34.36
N ARG A 490 9.19 -11.32 34.27
CA ARG A 490 9.23 -12.18 35.46
C ARG A 490 10.57 -12.08 36.19
N ASP A 491 11.68 -12.17 35.47
CA ASP A 491 13.02 -12.10 36.07
C ASP A 491 14.04 -11.52 35.07
N PRO A 492 14.08 -10.18 34.92
CA PRO A 492 15.03 -9.49 34.04
C PRO A 492 16.50 -9.86 34.32
N GLN A 493 16.88 -10.00 35.58
CA GLN A 493 18.27 -10.26 36.01
C GLN A 493 18.75 -11.66 35.60
N SER A 494 17.86 -12.67 35.63
CA SER A 494 18.21 -14.02 35.14
C SER A 494 18.50 -14.09 33.64
N ILE A 495 17.91 -13.17 32.86
CA ILE A 495 18.10 -13.09 31.41
C ILE A 495 19.30 -12.22 31.07
N TYR A 496 19.42 -11.04 31.69
CA TYR A 496 20.53 -10.12 31.50
C TYR A 496 21.08 -9.66 32.86
N PRO A 497 22.06 -10.39 33.43
CA PRO A 497 22.66 -10.01 34.71
C PRO A 497 23.24 -8.60 34.68
N GLY A 498 22.82 -7.75 35.63
CA GLY A 498 23.27 -6.35 35.70
C GLY A 498 22.44 -5.38 34.84
N THR A 499 21.32 -5.84 34.26
CA THR A 499 20.36 -4.95 33.60
C THR A 499 19.82 -3.89 34.56
N LYS A 500 19.53 -2.69 34.05
CA LYS A 500 18.89 -1.60 34.81
C LYS A 500 17.36 -1.75 34.88
N MET A 501 16.79 -2.75 34.21
CA MET A 501 15.36 -3.06 34.31
C MET A 501 15.04 -3.53 35.75
N PRO A 502 14.10 -2.87 36.46
CA PRO A 502 13.69 -3.30 37.79
C PRO A 502 12.94 -4.64 37.77
N ASP A 503 13.03 -5.37 38.88
CA ASP A 503 12.23 -6.56 39.12
C ASP A 503 10.89 -6.13 39.76
N PHE A 504 9.81 -6.06 38.96
CA PHE A 504 8.52 -5.53 39.41
C PHE A 504 7.61 -6.55 40.10
N PHE A 505 7.81 -7.84 39.80
CA PHE A 505 6.90 -8.92 40.19
C PHE A 505 7.59 -10.06 40.93
N TYR A 506 8.92 -10.00 41.00
CA TYR A 506 9.78 -10.99 41.60
C TYR A 506 10.81 -10.28 42.47
N SER A 507 11.02 -10.79 43.67
CA SER A 507 12.19 -10.45 44.49
C SER A 507 12.92 -11.75 44.75
N ALA A 508 14.24 -11.74 44.54
CA ALA A 508 15.05 -12.95 44.62
C ALA A 508 14.82 -13.73 45.93
N GLY A 509 14.25 -14.94 45.81
CA GLY A 509 13.96 -15.82 46.94
C GLY A 509 12.53 -15.79 47.49
N GLU A 510 11.68 -14.85 47.04
CA GLU A 510 10.28 -14.74 47.47
C GLU A 510 9.32 -15.35 46.42
N PRO A 511 8.13 -15.85 46.84
CA PRO A 511 7.08 -16.23 45.91
C PRO A 511 6.63 -15.04 45.04
N LEU A 512 6.18 -15.32 43.81
CA LEU A 512 5.54 -14.30 42.97
C LEU A 512 4.30 -13.75 43.67
N GLU A 513 4.02 -12.45 43.49
CA GLU A 513 2.75 -11.86 43.91
C GLU A 513 1.57 -12.67 43.32
N GLU A 514 0.48 -12.78 44.07
CA GLU A 514 -0.67 -13.62 43.72
C GLU A 514 -1.25 -13.31 42.32
N ASP A 515 -1.16 -12.05 41.86
CA ASP A 515 -1.65 -11.60 40.56
C ASP A 515 -0.52 -11.21 39.56
N ALA A 516 0.74 -11.54 39.87
CA ALA A 516 1.91 -11.21 39.04
C ALA A 516 1.75 -11.68 37.59
N GLU A 517 1.29 -12.93 37.39
CA GLU A 517 1.08 -13.50 36.05
C GLU A 517 0.06 -12.72 35.23
N ALA A 518 -1.04 -12.29 35.86
CA ALA A 518 -2.07 -11.49 35.21
C ALA A 518 -1.58 -10.08 34.89
N LYS A 519 -0.82 -9.45 35.80
CA LYS A 519 -0.19 -8.14 35.57
C LYS A 519 0.82 -8.19 34.42
N MET A 520 1.66 -9.23 34.36
CA MET A 520 2.62 -9.44 33.27
C MET A 520 1.92 -9.68 31.92
N ALA A 521 0.84 -10.47 31.89
CA ALA A 521 0.04 -10.67 30.68
C ALA A 521 -0.59 -9.37 30.18
N ALA A 522 -1.12 -8.55 31.10
CA ALA A 522 -1.68 -7.25 30.78
C ALA A 522 -0.62 -6.30 30.18
N LEU A 523 0.55 -6.18 30.84
CA LEU A 523 1.67 -5.38 30.31
C LEU A 523 2.12 -5.87 28.93
N ARG A 524 2.30 -7.19 28.76
CA ARG A 524 2.64 -7.78 27.46
C ARG A 524 1.65 -7.36 26.38
N ASP A 525 0.36 -7.51 26.61
CA ASP A 525 -0.67 -7.20 25.61
C ASP A 525 -0.72 -5.71 25.27
N TYR A 526 -0.57 -4.84 26.28
CA TYR A 526 -0.41 -3.41 26.06
C TYR A 526 0.81 -3.12 25.17
N LEU A 527 1.99 -3.66 25.49
CA LEU A 527 3.20 -3.47 24.68
C LEU A 527 3.03 -3.99 23.24
N MET A 528 2.38 -5.14 23.05
CA MET A 528 2.09 -5.68 21.72
C MET A 528 1.07 -4.81 20.94
N SER A 529 0.25 -4.02 21.63
CA SER A 529 -0.70 -3.09 21.00
C SER A 529 -0.05 -1.79 20.48
N LEU A 530 1.15 -1.43 20.96
CA LEU A 530 1.83 -0.17 20.65
C LEU A 530 2.46 -0.14 19.26
N SER A 531 2.61 -1.29 18.60
CA SER A 531 3.08 -1.32 17.22
C SER A 531 1.98 -0.86 16.26
N PRO A 532 2.28 0.08 15.34
CA PRO A 532 1.33 0.49 14.30
C PRO A 532 0.74 -0.74 13.61
N ARG A 533 -0.59 -0.88 13.68
CA ARG A 533 -1.33 -1.93 12.97
C ARG A 533 -1.12 -1.72 11.46
N ARG A 534 -0.88 -2.83 10.74
CA ARG A 534 -0.55 -2.80 9.31
C ARG A 534 -1.66 -2.16 8.51
#